data_AF-A0A9N9KXB7-F1
#
_entry.id   AF-A0A9N9KXB7-F1
#
_cell.length_a   1.000
_cell.length_b   1.000
_cell.length_c   1.000
_cell.angle_alpha   90.00
_cell.angle_beta   90.00
_cell.angle_gamma   90.00
#
_symmetry.space_group_name_H-M   'P 1'
#
loop_
_entity.id
_entity.type
_entity.pdbx_description
1 polymer ?
#
loop_
_entity_poly.entity_id
_entity_poly.type
_entity_poly.pdbx_seq_one_letter_code
_entity_poly.pdbx_strand_id
1 'polypeptide(L)'
;MLDHEFITSAAVKDWAGSSPLWFACGTLKRDLDRNRVVACQTAKCGFIVQCNGYEDMIHELMIILGGFPQFKHCCAGWSNACKSMATDDGMAVGSTALKYSVPGCAKVADLGHVTDLSPLGFEEVRRRMKAANLGEKAGLDRVTWEE
;
A
#
# COMPACT_ATOMS: atom_id res chain seq x y z
N MET A 1 15.54 -15.00 -1.33
CA MET A 1 14.29 -15.63 -0.87
C MET A 1 13.16 -14.60 -0.81
N LEU A 2 12.64 -14.19 -1.98
CA LEU A 2 11.64 -13.13 -2.16
C LEU A 2 10.23 -13.67 -2.42
N ASP A 3 10.12 -14.93 -2.86
CA ASP A 3 8.85 -15.60 -3.16
C ASP A 3 8.30 -16.43 -1.99
N HIS A 4 8.98 -16.40 -0.85
CA HIS A 4 8.53 -17.06 0.37
C HIS A 4 7.53 -16.18 1.13
N GLU A 5 6.36 -16.72 1.41
CA GLU A 5 5.19 -15.99 1.92
C GLU A 5 5.40 -15.41 3.33
N PHE A 6 6.10 -16.12 4.22
CA PHE A 6 6.43 -15.60 5.55
C PHE A 6 7.49 -14.49 5.55
N ILE A 7 8.13 -14.24 4.41
CA ILE A 7 9.21 -13.24 4.29
C ILE A 7 8.76 -12.06 3.47
N THR A 8 7.92 -12.31 2.46
CA THR A 8 7.34 -11.27 1.63
C THR A 8 5.83 -11.47 1.59
N SER A 9 5.11 -10.60 2.30
CA SER A 9 3.65 -10.57 2.32
C SER A 9 3.04 -10.37 0.93
N ALA A 10 3.69 -9.62 0.03
CA ALA A 10 3.25 -9.50 -1.36
C ALA A 10 3.33 -10.81 -2.16
N ALA A 11 3.93 -11.85 -1.60
CA ALA A 11 3.96 -13.19 -2.16
C ALA A 11 2.75 -14.03 -1.70
N VAL A 12 2.00 -13.60 -0.69
CA VAL A 12 0.81 -14.28 -0.15
C VAL A 12 -0.37 -14.07 -1.10
N LYS A 13 -0.96 -15.18 -1.57
CA LYS A 13 -2.12 -15.15 -2.46
C LYS A 13 -3.44 -15.01 -1.70
N ASP A 14 -3.60 -15.81 -0.66
CA ASP A 14 -4.84 -15.88 0.11
C ASP A 14 -4.70 -15.15 1.44
N TRP A 15 -5.56 -14.16 1.64
CA TRP A 15 -5.64 -13.34 2.85
C TRP A 15 -6.87 -13.67 3.69
N ALA A 16 -7.52 -14.82 3.45
CA ALA A 16 -8.63 -15.29 4.26
C ALA A 16 -8.29 -15.30 5.76
N GLY A 17 -9.20 -14.75 6.57
CA GLY A 17 -9.03 -14.62 8.02
C GLY A 17 -8.11 -13.46 8.44
N SER A 18 -7.62 -12.64 7.51
CA SER A 18 -6.86 -11.44 7.86
C SER A 18 -7.72 -10.38 8.54
N SER A 19 -7.10 -9.58 9.41
CA SER A 19 -7.72 -8.37 9.94
C SER A 19 -7.81 -7.28 8.87
N PRO A 20 -8.75 -6.32 9.00
CA PRO A 20 -8.75 -5.12 8.17
C PRO A 20 -7.37 -4.44 8.12
N LEU A 21 -6.97 -3.97 6.95
CA LEU A 21 -5.67 -3.35 6.74
C LEU A 21 -5.79 -1.85 6.52
N TRP A 22 -4.85 -1.10 7.10
CA TRP A 22 -4.71 0.32 6.87
C TRP A 22 -3.26 0.64 6.47
N PHE A 23 -3.10 1.28 5.32
CA PHE A 23 -1.81 1.66 4.77
C PHE A 23 -1.68 3.18 4.74
N ALA A 24 -0.51 3.67 5.14
CA ALA A 24 -0.03 5.00 4.84
C ALA A 24 1.31 4.89 4.10
N CYS A 25 1.37 5.45 2.89
CA CYS A 25 2.55 5.37 2.04
C CYS A 25 2.88 6.75 1.48
N GLY A 26 4.16 7.12 1.51
CA GLY A 26 4.65 8.22 0.68
C GLY A 26 4.79 7.79 -0.77
N THR A 27 4.55 8.70 -1.73
CA THR A 27 4.66 8.37 -3.16
C THR A 27 6.10 8.16 -3.64
N LEU A 28 7.10 8.68 -2.92
CA LEU A 28 8.52 8.51 -3.24
C LEU A 28 9.12 7.22 -2.65
N LYS A 29 8.29 6.37 -2.04
CA LYS A 29 8.72 5.14 -1.37
C LYS A 29 8.99 4.02 -2.39
N ARG A 30 10.18 3.41 -2.35
CA ARG A 30 10.60 2.35 -3.29
C ARG A 30 9.69 1.11 -3.26
N ASP A 31 9.10 0.79 -2.12
CA ASP A 31 8.24 -0.37 -1.91
C ASP A 31 6.74 -0.03 -1.96
N LEU A 32 6.35 1.11 -2.53
CA LEU A 32 4.94 1.47 -2.73
C LEU A 32 4.16 0.37 -3.46
N ASP A 33 4.74 -0.18 -4.53
CA ASP A 33 4.08 -1.23 -5.32
C ASP A 33 3.90 -2.53 -4.52
N ARG A 34 4.80 -2.85 -3.60
CA ARG A 34 4.63 -4.00 -2.68
C ARG A 34 3.37 -3.83 -1.84
N ASN A 35 3.19 -2.65 -1.26
CA ASN A 35 2.01 -2.34 -0.43
C ASN A 35 0.72 -2.40 -1.26
N ARG A 36 0.76 -1.91 -2.51
CA ARG A 36 -0.37 -2.01 -3.44
C ARG A 36 -0.73 -3.46 -3.79
N VAL A 37 0.26 -4.32 -4.00
CA VAL A 37 0.02 -5.77 -4.24
C VAL A 37 -0.70 -6.40 -3.06
N VAL A 38 -0.21 -6.16 -1.84
CA VAL A 38 -0.84 -6.67 -0.61
C VAL A 38 -2.28 -6.16 -0.51
N ALA A 39 -2.46 -4.84 -0.62
CA ALA A 39 -3.78 -4.22 -0.58
C ALA A 39 -4.76 -4.83 -1.60
N CYS A 40 -4.29 -5.04 -2.84
CA CYS A 40 -5.09 -5.66 -3.90
C CYS A 40 -5.48 -7.10 -3.56
N GLN A 41 -4.54 -7.93 -3.08
CA GLN A 41 -4.84 -9.33 -2.76
C GLN A 41 -5.81 -9.42 -1.57
N THR A 42 -5.58 -8.65 -0.52
CA THR A 42 -6.47 -8.60 0.64
C THR A 42 -7.87 -8.14 0.26
N ALA A 43 -8.00 -7.08 -0.54
CA ALA A 43 -9.29 -6.61 -1.03
C ALA A 43 -9.99 -7.64 -1.94
N LYS A 44 -9.24 -8.37 -2.79
CA LYS A 44 -9.78 -9.44 -3.65
C LYS A 44 -10.30 -10.63 -2.85
N CYS A 45 -9.75 -10.89 -1.66
CA CYS A 45 -10.27 -11.86 -0.71
C CYS A 45 -11.51 -11.35 0.08
N GLY A 46 -12.01 -10.14 -0.22
CA GLY A 46 -13.21 -9.57 0.40
C GLY A 46 -12.97 -8.84 1.73
N PHE A 47 -11.70 -8.58 2.08
CA PHE A 47 -11.35 -7.89 3.32
C PHE A 47 -11.23 -6.37 3.12
N ILE A 48 -11.45 -5.64 4.21
CA ILE A 48 -11.39 -4.18 4.20
C ILE A 48 -9.95 -3.71 4.15
N VAL A 49 -9.68 -2.81 3.21
CA VAL A 49 -8.37 -2.22 3.02
C VAL A 49 -8.51 -0.73 2.76
N GLN A 50 -7.83 0.07 3.59
CA GLN A 50 -7.74 1.52 3.40
C GLN A 50 -6.31 1.90 3.03
N CYS A 51 -6.13 2.52 1.87
CA CYS A 51 -4.83 2.97 1.37
C CYS A 51 -4.78 4.50 1.33
N ASN A 52 -3.77 5.07 1.98
CA ASN A 52 -3.56 6.52 2.05
C ASN A 52 -2.18 6.85 1.47
N GLY A 53 -2.16 7.46 0.29
CA GLY A 53 -0.97 7.97 -0.37
C GLY A 53 -0.71 9.42 0.02
N TYR A 54 0.50 9.74 0.43
CA TYR A 54 0.95 11.10 0.70
C TYR A 54 1.94 11.51 -0.37
N GLU A 55 1.57 12.50 -1.16
CA GLU A 55 2.38 13.03 -2.26
C GLU A 55 3.71 13.60 -1.76
N ASP A 56 4.77 13.34 -2.51
CA ASP A 56 6.16 13.77 -2.26
C ASP A 56 6.74 13.38 -0.89
N MET A 57 6.12 12.40 -0.22
CA MET A 57 6.61 11.90 1.05
C MET A 57 7.54 10.70 0.88
N ILE A 58 8.58 10.69 1.71
CA ILE A 58 9.60 9.63 1.78
C ILE A 58 9.15 8.45 2.67
N HIS A 59 9.97 7.41 2.69
CA HIS A 59 9.87 6.32 3.67
C HIS A 59 10.02 6.86 5.11
N GLU A 60 9.34 6.22 6.07
CA GLU A 60 9.36 6.59 7.49
C GLU A 60 8.90 8.02 7.80
N LEU A 61 7.92 8.52 7.03
CA LEU A 61 7.29 9.83 7.29
C LEU A 61 6.78 9.96 8.73
N MET A 62 6.40 8.85 9.35
CA MET A 62 5.87 8.83 10.72
C MET A 62 6.94 9.03 11.80
N ILE A 63 8.18 8.64 11.52
CA ILE A 63 9.28 8.70 12.49
C ILE A 63 10.03 10.02 12.37
N ILE A 64 10.27 10.46 11.13
CA ILE A 64 11.19 11.56 10.84
C ILE A 64 10.49 12.93 10.95
N LEU A 65 9.18 12.99 10.73
CA LEU A 65 8.49 14.26 10.46
C LEU A 65 7.44 14.62 11.52
N GLY A 66 7.70 14.33 12.80
CA GLY A 66 6.74 14.57 13.90
C GLY A 66 6.19 16.01 14.02
N GLY A 67 6.94 17.00 13.54
CA GLY A 67 6.51 18.41 13.50
C GLY A 67 5.64 18.78 12.30
N PHE A 68 5.52 17.91 11.30
CA PHE A 68 4.86 18.20 10.04
C PHE A 68 3.34 17.91 10.10
N PRO A 69 2.49 18.70 9.43
CA PRO A 69 1.05 18.45 9.37
C PRO A 69 0.68 17.03 8.90
N GLN A 70 1.49 16.45 8.03
CA GLN A 70 1.35 15.11 7.46
C GLN A 70 1.41 14.02 8.54
N PHE A 71 2.32 14.17 9.51
CA PHE A 71 2.41 13.25 10.63
C PHE A 71 1.11 13.26 11.43
N LYS A 72 0.63 14.46 11.82
CA LYS A 72 -0.62 14.60 12.58
C LYS A 72 -1.82 14.06 11.81
N HIS A 73 -1.92 14.36 10.52
CA HIS A 73 -2.98 13.84 9.66
C HIS A 73 -2.94 12.32 9.56
N CYS A 74 -1.75 11.74 9.37
CA CYS A 74 -1.56 10.31 9.26
C CYS A 74 -1.87 9.58 10.58
N CYS A 75 -1.42 10.11 11.72
CA CYS A 75 -1.77 9.59 13.05
C CYS A 75 -3.27 9.68 13.32
N ALA A 76 -3.91 10.81 12.98
CA ALA A 76 -5.34 10.98 13.14
C ALA A 76 -6.11 9.98 12.28
N GLY A 77 -5.74 9.85 11.00
CA GLY A 77 -6.33 8.88 10.07
C GLY A 77 -6.20 7.45 10.55
N TRP A 78 -5.02 7.05 11.02
CA TRP A 78 -4.79 5.74 11.62
C TRP A 78 -5.67 5.52 12.87
N SER A 79 -5.69 6.48 13.79
CA SER A 79 -6.47 6.36 15.02
C SER A 79 -7.98 6.26 14.76
N ASN A 80 -8.46 6.99 13.74
CA ASN A 80 -9.86 6.94 13.33
C ASN A 80 -10.18 5.61 12.66
N ALA A 81 -9.30 5.11 11.78
CA ALA A 81 -9.45 3.79 11.17
C ALA A 81 -9.51 2.69 12.23
N CYS A 82 -8.62 2.70 13.22
CA CYS A 82 -8.66 1.74 14.33
C CYS A 82 -9.99 1.79 15.10
N LYS A 83 -10.48 2.99 15.44
CA LYS A 83 -11.77 3.15 16.13
C LYS A 83 -12.92 2.62 15.29
N SER A 84 -12.97 2.96 14.01
CA SER A 84 -14.00 2.48 13.10
C SER A 84 -13.95 0.95 12.97
N MET A 85 -12.78 0.38 12.69
CA MET A 85 -12.60 -1.06 12.49
C MET A 85 -12.82 -1.89 13.77
N ALA A 86 -12.74 -1.28 14.95
CA ALA A 86 -12.99 -1.96 16.24
C ALA A 86 -14.48 -2.07 16.60
N THR A 87 -15.36 -1.36 15.89
CA THR A 87 -16.82 -1.48 16.07
C THR A 87 -17.42 -2.46 15.06
N ASP A 88 -18.53 -3.12 15.41
CA ASP A 88 -19.25 -4.02 14.50
C ASP A 88 -19.74 -3.28 13.22
N ASP A 89 -20.01 -1.97 13.33
CA ASP A 89 -20.34 -1.08 12.21
C ASP A 89 -19.12 -0.72 11.33
N GLY A 90 -17.91 -1.06 11.77
CA GLY A 90 -16.64 -0.80 11.10
C GLY A 90 -16.53 -1.41 9.71
N MET A 91 -17.30 -2.48 9.48
CA MET A 91 -17.39 -3.13 8.18
C MET A 91 -18.07 -2.25 7.11
N ALA A 92 -18.83 -1.23 7.51
CA ALA A 92 -19.52 -0.32 6.60
C ALA A 92 -18.61 0.69 5.90
N VAL A 93 -17.39 0.92 6.42
CA VAL A 93 -16.47 1.95 5.88
C VAL A 93 -15.87 1.55 4.53
N GLY A 94 -15.95 0.26 4.18
CA GLY A 94 -15.50 -0.25 2.89
C GLY A 94 -14.01 -0.03 2.62
N SER A 95 -13.57 -0.54 1.47
CA SER A 95 -12.19 -0.36 1.02
C SER A 95 -12.03 0.97 0.29
N THR A 96 -10.93 1.69 0.56
CA THR A 96 -10.67 3.01 -0.04
C THR A 96 -9.21 3.15 -0.46
N ALA A 97 -8.95 3.97 -1.48
CA ALA A 97 -7.59 4.35 -1.87
C ALA A 97 -7.53 5.84 -2.22
N LEU A 98 -6.89 6.63 -1.36
CA LEU A 98 -6.89 8.08 -1.46
C LEU A 98 -5.47 8.62 -1.58
N LYS A 99 -5.30 9.70 -2.34
CA LYS A 99 -4.06 10.50 -2.38
C LYS A 99 -4.29 11.85 -1.71
N TYR A 100 -3.32 12.30 -0.92
CA TYR A 100 -3.29 13.59 -0.23
C TYR A 100 -2.08 14.40 -0.66
N SER A 101 -2.28 15.70 -0.91
CA SER A 101 -1.22 16.65 -1.28
C SER A 101 -0.44 17.13 -0.07
N VAL A 102 0.74 17.68 -0.36
CA VAL A 102 1.58 18.39 0.60
C VAL A 102 1.94 19.79 0.09
N PRO A 103 2.07 20.80 0.97
CA PRO A 103 1.70 20.80 2.40
C PRO A 103 0.17 20.92 2.58
N GLY A 104 -0.37 20.37 3.68
CA GLY A 104 -1.77 20.60 4.09
C GLY A 104 -2.70 19.39 4.03
N CYS A 105 -2.27 18.26 3.46
CA CYS A 105 -3.03 17.01 3.44
C CYS A 105 -4.43 17.15 2.83
N ALA A 106 -4.61 18.06 1.87
CA ALA A 106 -5.86 18.12 1.12
C ALA A 106 -5.99 16.87 0.26
N LYS A 107 -7.15 16.22 0.29
CA LYS A 107 -7.44 15.08 -0.61
C LYS A 107 -7.33 15.58 -2.05
N VAL A 108 -6.47 14.93 -2.84
CA VAL A 108 -6.21 15.29 -4.23
C VAL A 108 -6.74 14.29 -5.24
N ALA A 109 -6.88 13.02 -4.86
CA ALA A 109 -7.42 12.02 -5.77
C ALA A 109 -8.05 10.83 -5.05
N ASP A 110 -9.02 10.23 -5.72
CA ASP A 110 -9.36 8.81 -5.56
C ASP A 110 -8.46 8.01 -6.49
N LEU A 111 -7.73 7.04 -5.95
CA LEU A 111 -6.78 6.20 -6.70
C LEU A 111 -7.46 5.02 -7.39
N GLY A 112 -8.79 4.93 -7.29
CA GLY A 112 -9.59 3.87 -7.88
C GLY A 112 -9.85 2.72 -6.90
N HIS A 113 -10.37 1.62 -7.45
CA HIS A 113 -10.76 0.49 -6.64
C HIS A 113 -9.54 -0.24 -6.06
N VAL A 114 -9.59 -0.59 -4.77
CA VAL A 114 -8.43 -1.14 -4.05
C VAL A 114 -7.91 -2.46 -4.66
N THR A 115 -8.78 -3.20 -5.35
CA THR A 115 -8.43 -4.45 -6.04
C THR A 115 -7.48 -4.26 -7.23
N ASP A 116 -7.37 -3.04 -7.74
CA ASP A 116 -6.70 -2.71 -9.01
C ASP A 116 -5.59 -1.65 -8.84
N LEU A 117 -5.14 -1.40 -7.61
CA LEU A 117 -4.07 -0.43 -7.33
C LEU A 117 -2.68 -0.88 -7.80
N SER A 118 -2.46 -2.20 -7.87
CA SER A 118 -1.16 -2.74 -8.27
C SER A 118 -1.00 -2.61 -9.78
N PRO A 119 0.11 -2.02 -10.27
CA PRO A 119 0.37 -1.91 -11.71
C PRO A 119 0.66 -3.27 -12.36
N LEU A 120 0.91 -4.30 -11.56
CA LEU A 120 1.17 -5.67 -12.01
C LEU A 120 0.15 -6.65 -11.43
N GLY A 121 -0.25 -7.63 -12.23
CA GLY A 121 -1.03 -8.78 -11.75
C GLY A 121 -0.23 -9.65 -10.78
N PHE A 122 -0.91 -10.33 -9.86
CA PHE A 122 -0.27 -11.14 -8.82
C PHE A 122 0.65 -12.23 -9.36
N GLU A 123 0.23 -12.96 -10.40
CA GLU A 123 1.05 -14.03 -10.99
C GLU A 123 2.35 -13.48 -11.61
N GLU A 124 2.31 -12.27 -12.19
CA GLU A 124 3.50 -11.60 -12.71
C GLU A 124 4.45 -11.18 -11.58
N VAL A 125 3.90 -10.69 -10.45
CA VAL A 125 4.68 -10.39 -9.25
C VAL A 125 5.38 -11.66 -8.72
N ARG A 126 4.66 -12.78 -8.61
CA ARG A 126 5.21 -14.07 -8.20
C ARG A 126 6.33 -14.55 -9.14
N ARG A 127 6.12 -14.40 -10.45
CA ARG A 127 7.12 -14.75 -11.47
C ARG A 127 8.40 -13.92 -11.29
N ARG A 128 8.29 -12.60 -11.12
CA ARG A 128 9.44 -11.71 -10.90
C ARG A 128 10.19 -12.02 -9.60
N MET A 129 9.47 -12.34 -8.52
CA MET A 129 10.09 -12.74 -7.25
C MET A 129 10.90 -14.03 -7.38
N LYS A 130 10.38 -15.02 -8.13
CA LYS A 130 11.10 -16.27 -8.43
C LYS A 130 12.36 -16.01 -9.26
N ALA A 131 12.24 -15.26 -10.36
CA ALA A 131 13.38 -14.90 -11.21
C ALA A 131 14.49 -14.18 -10.39
N ALA A 132 14.09 -13.20 -9.57
CA ALA A 132 15.04 -12.48 -8.71
C ALA A 132 15.74 -13.38 -7.69
N ASN A 133 15.09 -14.44 -7.20
CA ASN A 133 15.74 -15.43 -6.32
C ASN A 133 16.79 -16.28 -7.01
N LEU A 134 16.62 -16.52 -8.31
CA LEU A 134 17.56 -17.27 -9.15
C LEU A 134 18.72 -16.40 -9.65
N GLY A 135 18.76 -15.12 -9.28
CA GLY A 135 19.77 -14.17 -9.76
C GLY A 135 19.55 -13.75 -11.22
N GLU A 136 18.42 -14.14 -11.82
CA GLU A 136 18.02 -13.64 -13.13
C GLU A 136 17.68 -12.16 -12.98
N LYS A 137 18.43 -11.30 -13.67
CA LYS A 137 18.00 -9.92 -13.86
C LYS A 137 16.74 -9.95 -14.72
N ALA A 138 15.58 -10.07 -14.09
CA ALA A 138 14.31 -9.79 -14.74
C ALA A 138 14.44 -8.39 -15.33
N GLY A 139 14.45 -8.30 -16.66
CA GLY A 139 14.76 -7.10 -17.46
C GLY A 139 14.39 -5.79 -16.77
N LEU A 140 15.32 -5.26 -15.99
CA LEU A 140 15.29 -3.91 -15.48
C LEU A 140 15.86 -3.05 -16.60
N ASP A 141 15.12 -2.97 -17.70
CA ASP A 141 15.14 -1.77 -18.49
C ASP A 141 14.63 -0.69 -17.53
N ARG A 142 15.57 0.08 -16.99
CA ARG A 142 15.27 1.35 -16.37
C ARG A 142 14.40 2.08 -17.39
N VAL A 143 13.14 2.31 -17.06
CA VAL A 143 12.38 3.36 -17.73
C VAL A 143 13.16 4.63 -17.47
N THR A 144 13.99 5.01 -18.44
CA THR A 144 14.63 6.31 -18.53
C THR A 144 13.49 7.28 -18.78
N TRP A 145 13.17 8.07 -17.77
CA TRP A 145 12.46 9.31 -18.00
C TRP A 145 13.48 10.25 -18.64
N GLU A 146 13.46 10.32 -19.97
CA GLU A 146 14.09 11.42 -20.68
C GLU A 146 13.32 12.71 -20.34
N GLU A 147 14.10 13.77 -20.14
CA GLU A 147 13.74 15.10 -19.62
C GLU A 147 12.81 15.89 -20.54
#